data_AF-A0A7C7EKC4-F1
#
_entry.id   AF-A0A7C7EKC4-F1
#
_cell.length_a   1.000
_cell.length_b   1.000
_cell.length_c   1.000
_cell.angle_alpha   90.00
_cell.angle_beta   90.00
_cell.angle_gamma   90.00
#
_symmetry.space_group_name_H-M   'P 1'
#
loop_
_entity.id
_entity.type
_entity.pdbx_description
1 polymer ?
#
loop_
_entity_poly.entity_id
_entity_poly.type
_entity_poly.pdbx_seq_one_letter_code
_entity_poly.pdbx_strand_id
1 'polypeptide(L)'
;MLLNQLQLNPVPRSHTEKSDKKFINYKFDIESEEKITSWMKDNLSLAFCEFDGNTYDLTDVESRIIKTLKPILNLSKNESNPWYQEIRILRDRCVELAKKSVVTKYCNKIL
;
A
#
# COMPACT_ATOMS: atom_id res chain seq x y z
N MET A 1 -2.75 6.54 13.20
CA MET A 1 -2.39 5.74 12.01
C MET A 1 -3.63 5.58 11.16
N LEU A 2 -3.48 5.81 9.85
CA LEU A 2 -4.59 5.97 8.89
C LEU A 2 -5.59 4.82 8.91
N LEU A 3 -5.09 3.59 9.05
CA LEU A 3 -5.89 2.37 9.21
C LEU A 3 -7.00 2.51 10.25
N ASN A 4 -6.68 3.02 11.44
CA ASN A 4 -7.66 3.17 12.52
C ASN A 4 -8.52 4.42 12.33
N GLN A 5 -7.94 5.50 11.78
CA GLN A 5 -8.64 6.78 11.60
C GLN A 5 -9.75 6.68 10.56
N LEU A 6 -9.51 5.95 9.46
CA LEU A 6 -10.49 5.73 8.41
C LEU A 6 -11.24 4.40 8.55
N GLN A 7 -10.98 3.64 9.63
CA GLN A 7 -11.56 2.32 9.86
C GLN A 7 -11.41 1.39 8.64
N LEU A 8 -10.20 1.35 8.10
CA LEU A 8 -9.92 0.59 6.88
C LEU A 8 -9.92 -0.91 7.15
N ASN A 9 -10.39 -1.67 6.18
CA ASN A 9 -10.58 -3.11 6.29
C ASN A 9 -9.73 -3.87 5.26
N PRO A 10 -8.54 -4.38 5.65
CA PRO A 10 -7.75 -5.28 4.83
C PRO A 10 -8.48 -6.61 4.60
N VAL A 11 -8.54 -7.06 3.37
CA VAL A 11 -9.13 -8.33 2.95
C VAL A 11 -8.18 -9.09 2.02
N PRO A 12 -8.30 -10.43 1.91
CA PRO A 12 -7.50 -11.19 0.96
C PRO A 12 -7.71 -10.68 -0.46
N ARG A 13 -6.63 -10.61 -1.25
CA ARG A 13 -6.70 -10.17 -2.65
C ARG A 13 -7.53 -11.10 -3.51
N SER A 14 -7.39 -12.39 -3.25
CA SER A 14 -8.01 -13.47 -4.00
C SER A 14 -8.63 -14.48 -3.04
N HIS A 15 -9.76 -15.04 -3.46
CA HIS A 15 -10.42 -16.16 -2.79
C HIS A 15 -10.07 -17.52 -3.42
N THR A 16 -9.43 -17.52 -4.60
CA THR A 16 -9.04 -18.73 -5.32
C THR A 16 -7.59 -19.14 -5.04
N GLU A 17 -6.75 -18.18 -4.65
CA GLU A 17 -5.37 -18.44 -4.22
C GLU A 17 -5.37 -19.26 -2.91
N LYS A 18 -4.65 -20.38 -2.93
CA LYS A 18 -4.62 -21.33 -1.81
C LYS A 18 -3.46 -21.04 -0.85
N SER A 19 -2.40 -20.39 -1.32
CA SER A 19 -1.25 -20.01 -0.50
C SER A 19 -1.48 -18.74 0.31
N ASP A 20 -0.60 -18.48 1.26
CA ASP A 20 -0.61 -17.25 2.09
C ASP A 20 -0.38 -15.97 1.29
N LYS A 21 0.03 -16.08 0.01
CA LYS A 21 0.18 -14.94 -0.90
C LYS A 21 -1.09 -14.11 -1.02
N LYS A 22 -2.28 -14.69 -0.82
CA LYS A 22 -3.55 -13.94 -0.81
C LYS A 22 -3.64 -12.89 0.31
N PHE A 23 -2.99 -13.15 1.43
CA PHE A 23 -2.96 -12.26 2.60
C PHE A 23 -1.77 -11.30 2.52
N ILE A 24 -0.61 -11.77 2.08
CA ILE A 24 0.58 -10.92 1.88
C ILE A 24 0.28 -9.80 0.87
N ASN A 25 -0.44 -10.16 -0.20
CA ASN A 25 -0.86 -9.20 -1.23
C ASN A 25 -2.25 -8.63 -0.97
N TYR A 26 -2.69 -8.52 0.29
CA TYR A 26 -4.02 -8.02 0.67
C TYR A 26 -4.42 -6.76 -0.12
N LYS A 27 -5.73 -6.56 -0.22
CA LYS A 27 -6.32 -5.31 -0.71
C LYS A 27 -7.22 -4.74 0.38
N PHE A 28 -7.71 -3.53 0.20
CA PHE A 28 -8.81 -3.04 1.02
C PHE A 28 -10.16 -3.40 0.37
N ASP A 29 -11.22 -3.46 1.16
CA ASP A 29 -12.57 -3.52 0.60
C ASP A 29 -12.95 -2.21 -0.10
N ILE A 30 -14.05 -2.23 -0.84
CA ILE A 30 -14.41 -1.11 -1.72
C ILE A 30 -14.60 0.20 -0.94
N GLU A 31 -15.26 0.16 0.21
CA GLU A 31 -15.50 1.33 1.06
C GLU A 31 -14.18 1.90 1.58
N SER A 32 -13.26 1.03 1.99
CA SER A 32 -11.94 1.44 2.45
C SER A 32 -11.10 2.05 1.32
N GLU A 33 -11.13 1.50 0.10
CA GLU A 33 -10.42 2.07 -1.07
C GLU A 33 -10.95 3.48 -1.41
N GLU A 34 -12.26 3.71 -1.29
CA GLU A 34 -12.88 5.03 -1.48
C GLU A 34 -12.43 6.04 -0.41
N LYS A 35 -12.37 5.62 0.86
CA LYS A 35 -11.87 6.45 1.97
C LYS A 35 -10.40 6.81 1.78
N ILE A 36 -9.56 5.85 1.40
CA ILE A 36 -8.13 6.08 1.11
C ILE A 36 -8.00 7.05 -0.07
N THR A 37 -8.77 6.87 -1.13
CA THR A 37 -8.74 7.74 -2.31
C THR A 37 -9.13 9.17 -1.97
N SER A 38 -10.17 9.37 -1.17
CA SER A 38 -10.60 10.70 -0.72
C SER A 38 -9.52 11.35 0.14
N TRP A 39 -8.97 10.60 1.10
CA TRP A 39 -7.85 11.09 1.91
C TRP A 39 -6.64 11.47 1.06
N MET A 40 -6.28 10.68 0.04
CA MET A 40 -5.17 11.02 -0.87
C MET A 40 -5.43 12.32 -1.63
N LYS A 41 -6.66 12.54 -2.13
CA LYS A 41 -7.02 13.78 -2.83
C LYS A 41 -6.90 15.01 -1.93
N ASP A 42 -7.26 14.87 -0.67
CA ASP A 42 -7.26 15.99 0.28
C ASP A 42 -5.87 16.28 0.89
N ASN A 43 -4.96 15.29 0.88
CA ASN A 43 -3.70 15.37 1.63
C ASN A 43 -2.44 15.28 0.74
N LEU A 44 -2.55 14.86 -0.52
CA LEU A 44 -1.42 14.73 -1.44
C LEU A 44 -1.52 15.75 -2.57
N SER A 45 -0.39 16.37 -2.90
CA SER A 45 -0.24 17.20 -4.09
C SER A 45 0.45 16.42 -5.20
N LEU A 46 0.09 16.70 -6.45
CA LEU A 46 0.72 16.15 -7.64
C LEU A 46 1.44 17.26 -8.39
N ALA A 47 2.65 16.97 -8.85
CA ALA A 47 3.41 17.82 -9.74
C ALA A 47 3.83 17.02 -10.96
N PHE A 48 3.73 17.64 -12.14
CA PHE A 48 4.19 17.09 -13.40
C PHE A 48 5.37 17.93 -13.90
N CYS A 49 6.38 17.28 -14.45
CA CYS A 49 7.54 17.91 -15.03
C CYS A 49 7.70 17.36 -16.44
N GLU A 50 7.78 18.25 -17.44
CA GLU A 50 8.12 17.85 -18.80
C GLU A 50 9.58 17.41 -18.85
N PHE A 51 9.86 16.37 -19.62
CA PHE A 51 11.20 15.79 -19.74
C PHE A 51 11.50 15.49 -21.20
N ASP A 52 12.44 16.24 -21.77
CA ASP A 52 12.79 16.18 -23.19
C ASP A 52 13.88 15.12 -23.52
N GLY A 53 14.18 14.23 -22.58
CA GLY A 53 15.17 13.15 -22.74
C GLY A 53 14.55 11.82 -23.22
N ASN A 54 15.39 10.80 -23.38
CA ASN A 54 14.91 9.45 -23.72
C ASN A 54 14.51 8.66 -22.44
N THR A 55 13.96 7.47 -22.62
CA THR A 55 13.46 6.63 -21.50
C THR A 55 14.57 6.13 -20.56
N TYR A 56 15.80 5.97 -21.05
CA TYR A 56 16.95 5.59 -20.22
C TYR A 56 17.31 6.74 -19.27
N ASP A 57 17.41 7.96 -19.81
CA ASP A 57 17.70 9.16 -19.04
C ASP A 57 16.62 9.43 -17.98
N LEU A 58 15.36 9.12 -18.28
CA LEU A 58 14.25 9.25 -17.33
C LEU A 58 14.41 8.33 -16.11
N THR A 59 14.90 7.10 -16.31
CA THR A 59 15.12 6.14 -15.22
C THR A 59 16.23 6.61 -14.28
N ASP A 60 17.29 7.19 -14.83
CA ASP A 60 18.40 7.74 -14.05
C ASP A 60 17.98 8.99 -13.28
N VAL A 61 17.20 9.88 -13.91
CA VAL A 61 16.61 11.05 -13.27
C VAL A 61 15.69 10.64 -12.13
N GLU A 62 14.77 9.70 -12.34
CA GLU A 62 13.89 9.14 -11.29
C GLU A 62 14.74 8.62 -10.12
N SER A 63 15.77 7.82 -10.41
CA SER A 63 16.63 7.22 -9.40
C SER A 63 17.37 8.28 -8.58
N ARG A 64 17.82 9.37 -9.20
CA ARG A 64 18.46 10.51 -8.51
C ARG A 64 17.46 11.26 -7.62
N ILE A 65 16.24 11.49 -8.10
CA ILE A 65 15.17 12.14 -7.32
C ILE A 65 14.85 11.30 -6.09
N ILE A 66 14.63 9.99 -6.26
CA ILE A 66 14.33 9.07 -5.16
C ILE A 66 15.47 9.05 -4.13
N LYS A 67 16.74 8.94 -4.57
CA LYS A 67 17.90 8.92 -3.66
C LYS A 67 18.04 10.23 -2.88
N THR A 68 17.72 11.36 -3.50
CA THR A 68 17.85 12.69 -2.90
C THR A 68 16.72 12.97 -1.90
N LEU A 69 15.47 12.76 -2.31
CA LEU A 69 14.30 13.09 -1.52
C LEU A 69 13.88 11.98 -0.55
N LYS A 70 14.31 10.74 -0.80
CA LYS A 70 13.96 9.53 -0.04
C LYS A 70 12.46 9.41 0.24
N PRO A 71 11.57 9.59 -0.73
CA PRO A 71 10.14 9.70 -0.47
C PRO A 71 9.58 8.47 0.26
N ILE A 72 8.74 8.71 1.26
CA ILE A 72 8.20 7.69 2.20
C ILE A 72 7.61 6.50 1.45
N LEU A 73 6.83 6.77 0.38
CA LEU A 73 6.06 5.75 -0.35
C LEU A 73 6.84 5.02 -1.44
N ASN A 74 8.02 5.50 -1.84
CA ASN A 74 8.90 4.75 -2.75
C ASN A 74 9.66 3.72 -1.92
N LEU A 75 9.19 2.47 -1.94
CA LEU A 75 9.81 1.35 -1.22
C LEU A 75 10.85 0.60 -2.07
N SER A 76 10.76 0.72 -3.40
CA SER A 76 11.74 0.18 -4.33
C SER A 76 12.76 1.26 -4.70
N LYS A 77 14.01 0.85 -4.98
CA LYS A 77 15.14 1.74 -5.32
C LYS A 77 15.43 2.84 -4.28
N ASN A 78 14.93 2.68 -3.06
CA ASN A 78 15.07 3.62 -1.95
C ASN A 78 15.59 2.89 -0.70
N GLU A 79 16.78 2.30 -0.82
CA GLU A 79 17.39 1.44 0.22
C GLU A 79 17.64 2.19 1.53
N SER A 80 17.77 3.52 1.47
CA SER A 80 18.00 4.39 2.63
C SER A 80 16.72 5.06 3.14
N ASN A 81 15.54 4.54 2.76
CA ASN A 81 14.25 5.03 3.25
C ASN A 81 14.18 4.85 4.78
N PRO A 82 14.16 5.94 5.58
CA PRO A 82 14.19 5.86 7.03
C PRO A 82 12.91 5.25 7.63
N TRP A 83 11.82 5.20 6.86
CA TRP A 83 10.53 4.67 7.27
C TRP A 83 10.31 3.20 6.89
N TYR A 84 11.29 2.55 6.25
CA TYR A 84 11.14 1.19 5.73
C TYR A 84 10.64 0.19 6.78
N GLN A 85 11.26 0.18 7.97
CA GLN A 85 10.89 -0.75 9.05
C GLN A 85 9.48 -0.46 9.58
N GLU A 86 9.14 0.81 9.76
CA GLU A 86 7.80 1.19 10.22
C GLU A 86 6.75 0.78 9.19
N ILE A 87 6.94 1.10 7.91
CA ILE A 87 6.04 0.71 6.83
C ILE A 87 5.87 -0.80 6.77
N ARG A 88 6.96 -1.57 6.94
CA ARG A 88 6.89 -3.03 7.01
C ARG A 88 5.99 -3.51 8.16
N ILE A 89 6.18 -2.98 9.38
CA ILE A 89 5.35 -3.32 10.54
C ILE A 89 3.87 -3.00 10.27
N LEU A 90 3.58 -1.86 9.62
CA LEU A 90 2.22 -1.48 9.26
C LEU A 90 1.60 -2.41 8.23
N ARG A 91 2.38 -2.85 7.24
CA ARG A 91 1.95 -3.83 6.24
C ARG A 91 1.69 -5.18 6.89
N ASP A 92 2.56 -5.63 7.78
CA ASP A 92 2.40 -6.90 8.49
C ASP A 92 1.12 -6.90 9.34
N ARG A 93 0.80 -5.77 10.00
CA ARG A 93 -0.48 -5.59 10.69
C ARG A 93 -1.68 -5.75 9.76
N CYS A 94 -1.63 -5.20 8.55
CA CYS A 94 -2.68 -5.36 7.56
C CYS A 94 -2.83 -6.81 7.08
N VAL A 95 -1.72 -7.54 6.92
CA VAL A 95 -1.73 -8.98 6.58
C VAL A 95 -2.48 -9.78 7.65
N GLU A 96 -2.23 -9.51 8.93
CA GLU A 96 -2.91 -10.20 10.03
C GLU A 96 -4.41 -9.89 10.09
N LEU A 97 -4.81 -8.65 9.79
CA LEU A 97 -6.23 -8.30 9.67
C LEU A 97 -6.91 -8.99 8.49
N ALA A 98 -6.23 -9.07 7.33
CA ALA A 98 -6.73 -9.78 6.18
C ALA A 98 -6.94 -11.28 6.47
N LYS A 99 -6.05 -11.92 7.23
CA LYS A 99 -6.23 -13.31 7.71
C LYS A 99 -7.49 -13.44 8.58
N LYS A 100 -7.68 -12.54 9.54
CA LYS A 100 -8.85 -12.55 10.46
C LYS A 100 -10.18 -12.36 9.73
N SER A 101 -10.22 -11.51 8.70
CA SER A 101 -11.45 -11.25 7.93
C SER A 101 -12.09 -12.52 7.34
N VAL A 102 -11.25 -13.51 7.00
CA VAL A 102 -11.70 -14.80 6.48
C VAL A 102 -12.33 -15.65 7.58
N VAL A 103 -11.70 -15.71 8.75
CA VAL A 103 -12.21 -16.48 9.90
C VAL A 103 -13.59 -15.97 10.33
N THR A 104 -13.75 -14.65 10.47
CA THR A 104 -15.03 -14.03 10.85
C THR A 104 -16.13 -14.32 9.83
N LYS A 105 -15.80 -14.31 8.53
CA LYS A 105 -16.77 -14.61 7.46
C LYS A 105 -17.28 -16.06 7.50
N TYR A 106 -16.46 -17.01 7.96
CA TYR A 106 -16.89 -18.41 8.12
C TYR A 106 -17.70 -18.63 9.40
N CYS A 107 -17.34 -17.99 10.52
CA CYS A 107 -18.14 -18.05 11.75
C CYS A 107 -19.56 -17.48 11.55
N ASN A 108 -19.69 -16.37 10.81
CA ASN A 108 -20.99 -15.74 10.53
C ASN A 108 -21.84 -16.49 9.48
N LYS A 109 -21.33 -17.57 8.88
CA LYS A 109 -22.07 -18.42 7.92
C LYS A 109 -22.66 -19.67 8.56
N ILE A 110 -22.38 -19.94 9.83
CA ILE A 110 -22.79 -21.15 10.56
C ILE A 110 -23.96 -20.85 11.53
N LEU A 111 -24.44 -19.61 11.57
CA LEU A 111 -25.66 -19.17 12.27
C LEU A 111 -26.72 -18.78 11.24
#